data_AF-A0A917I6Q6-F1
#
_entry.id   AF-A0A917I6Q6-F1
#
_cell.length_a   1.000
_cell.length_b   1.000
_cell.length_c   1.000
_cell.angle_alpha   90.00
_cell.angle_beta   90.00
_cell.angle_gamma   90.00
#
_symmetry.space_group_name_H-M   'P 1'
#
loop_
_entity.id
_entity.type
_entity.pdbx_description
1 polymer ?
#
loop_
_entity_poly.entity_id
_entity_poly.type
_entity_poly.pdbx_seq_one_letter_code
_entity_poly.pdbx_strand_id
1 'polypeptide(L)'
;MSGMRSPAFAALLITACGATPAFALDQPVVWRDDTGCAYLLTPQGGISPRLKRDGLPDCPDATPGPPLTSAPIISDNAVREMQRGLDTLRREVERLGDRLRR
;
A
#
# COMPACT_ATOMS: atom_id res chain seq x y z
N MET A 1 4.29 7.54 50.88
CA MET A 1 3.03 7.13 50.22
C MET A 1 3.40 6.48 48.89
N SER A 2 3.68 5.18 48.90
CA SER A 2 4.14 4.45 47.70
C SER A 2 2.94 4.05 46.84
N GLY A 3 2.79 4.72 45.69
CA GLY A 3 1.79 4.35 44.70
C GLY A 3 2.12 2.99 44.09
N MET A 4 1.29 1.98 44.39
CA MET A 4 1.28 0.71 43.68
C MET A 4 0.97 0.97 42.21
N ARG A 5 2.00 0.97 41.38
CA ARG A 5 1.87 0.88 39.92
C ARG A 5 1.46 -0.55 39.60
N SER A 6 0.16 -0.83 39.68
CA SER A 6 -0.40 -2.14 39.38
C SER A 6 -0.19 -2.48 37.90
N PRO A 7 0.58 -3.54 37.56
CA PRO A 7 0.80 -3.95 36.16
C PRO A 7 -0.50 -4.41 35.49
N ALA A 8 -1.51 -4.79 36.29
CA ALA A 8 -2.84 -5.15 35.84
C ALA A 8 -3.56 -3.99 35.11
N PHE A 9 -3.32 -2.75 35.52
CA PHE A 9 -3.95 -1.58 34.89
C PHE A 9 -3.34 -1.29 33.52
N ALA A 10 -2.02 -1.49 33.38
CA ALA A 10 -1.32 -1.38 32.10
C ALA A 10 -1.76 -2.49 31.12
N ALA A 11 -1.92 -3.73 31.61
CA ALA A 11 -2.39 -4.84 30.79
C ALA A 11 -3.82 -4.60 30.26
N LEU A 12 -4.74 -4.11 31.11
CA LEU A 12 -6.12 -3.80 30.73
C LEU A 12 -6.21 -2.72 29.64
N LEU A 13 -5.37 -1.69 29.73
CA LEU A 13 -5.31 -0.60 28.73
C LEU A 13 -4.75 -1.08 27.38
N ILE A 14 -3.76 -1.98 27.38
CA ILE A 14 -3.21 -2.57 26.16
C ILE A 14 -4.24 -3.48 25.47
N THR A 15 -5.00 -4.28 26.24
CA THR A 15 -6.07 -5.12 25.68
C THR A 15 -7.22 -4.27 25.12
N ALA A 16 -7.58 -3.16 25.78
CA ALA A 16 -8.62 -2.25 25.32
C ALA A 16 -8.22 -1.51 24.03
N CYS A 17 -6.94 -1.17 23.87
CA CYS A 17 -6.45 -0.44 22.69
C CYS A 17 -6.12 -1.37 21.50
N GLY A 18 -5.83 -2.65 21.74
CA GLY A 18 -5.52 -3.64 20.70
C GLY A 18 -6.73 -4.36 20.10
N ALA A 19 -7.93 -4.15 20.67
CA ALA A 19 -9.17 -4.81 20.24
C ALA A 19 -10.01 -3.99 19.26
N THR A 20 -9.48 -2.90 18.68
CA THR A 20 -10.12 -2.31 17.51
C THR A 20 -9.94 -3.30 16.36
N PRO A 21 -11.01 -3.94 15.85
CA PRO A 21 -10.89 -4.68 14.61
C PRO A 21 -10.32 -3.70 13.59
N ALA A 22 -9.22 -4.06 12.94
CA ALA A 22 -8.85 -3.40 11.71
C ALA A 22 -10.08 -3.53 10.82
N PHE A 23 -10.82 -2.43 10.64
CA PHE A 23 -11.94 -2.35 9.73
C PHE A 23 -11.36 -2.55 8.33
N ALA A 24 -11.13 -3.82 7.97
CA ALA A 24 -10.96 -4.23 6.60
C ALA A 24 -12.25 -3.80 5.91
N LEU A 25 -12.14 -2.87 4.98
CA LEU A 25 -13.26 -2.28 4.28
C LEU A 25 -14.16 -3.42 3.73
N ASP A 26 -15.45 -3.48 4.07
CA ASP A 26 -16.34 -4.55 3.55
C ASP A 26 -16.57 -4.44 2.04
N GLN A 27 -16.39 -3.23 1.50
CA GLN A 27 -16.58 -2.91 0.08
C GLN A 27 -15.50 -1.92 -0.38
N PRO A 28 -15.21 -1.84 -1.69
CA PRO A 28 -14.31 -0.83 -2.20
C PRO A 28 -14.80 0.58 -1.84
N VAL A 29 -13.97 1.37 -1.16
CA VAL A 29 -14.30 2.73 -0.75
C VAL A 29 -13.47 3.73 -1.54
N VAL A 30 -14.09 4.87 -1.84
CA VAL A 30 -13.44 5.99 -2.52
C VAL A 30 -12.69 6.82 -1.50
N TRP A 31 -11.39 6.96 -1.68
CA TRP A 31 -10.53 7.82 -0.88
C TRP A 31 -9.90 8.90 -1.76
N ARG A 32 -9.62 10.07 -1.18
CA ARG A 32 -8.93 11.16 -1.86
C ARG A 32 -7.65 11.48 -1.12
N ASP A 33 -6.58 11.67 -1.89
CA ASP A 33 -5.31 12.15 -1.35
C ASP A 33 -5.32 13.68 -1.16
N ASP A 34 -4.20 14.22 -0.69
CA ASP A 34 -4.02 15.67 -0.47
C ASP A 34 -4.05 16.47 -1.79
N THR A 35 -3.81 15.82 -2.94
CA THR A 35 -3.90 16.44 -4.26
C THR A 35 -5.34 16.45 -4.79
N GLY A 36 -6.27 15.77 -4.11
CA GLY A 36 -7.68 15.65 -4.50
C GLY A 36 -7.96 14.52 -5.49
N CYS A 37 -6.96 13.75 -5.89
CA CYS A 37 -7.10 12.56 -6.73
C CYS A 37 -7.90 11.47 -6.01
N ALA A 38 -8.86 10.85 -6.71
CA ALA A 38 -9.66 9.76 -6.17
C ALA A 38 -9.05 8.37 -6.46
N TYR A 39 -9.08 7.53 -5.44
CA TYR A 39 -8.61 6.15 -5.45
C TYR A 39 -9.68 5.22 -4.89
N LEU A 40 -9.63 3.95 -5.27
CA LEU A 40 -10.39 2.88 -4.63
C LEU A 40 -9.48 2.11 -3.68
N LEU A 41 -9.89 2.06 -2.42
CA LEU A 41 -9.30 1.19 -1.41
C LEU A 41 -10.04 -0.14 -1.43
N THR A 42 -9.32 -1.24 -1.67
CA THR A 42 -9.91 -2.58 -1.65
C THR A 42 -9.95 -3.13 -0.22
N PRO A 43 -10.86 -4.06 0.07
CA PRO A 43 -10.92 -4.78 1.35
C PRO A 43 -9.59 -5.42 1.76
N GLN A 44 -8.81 -5.88 0.78
CA GLN A 44 -7.50 -6.52 1.01
C GLN A 44 -6.36 -5.52 1.25
N GLY A 45 -6.65 -4.22 1.31
CA GLY A 45 -5.64 -3.17 1.50
C GLY A 45 -4.94 -2.74 0.21
N GLY A 46 -5.47 -3.11 -0.95
CA GLY A 46 -4.99 -2.61 -2.23
C GLY A 46 -5.47 -1.19 -2.49
N ILE A 47 -4.68 -0.41 -3.23
CA ILE A 47 -5.08 0.91 -3.73
C ILE A 47 -5.01 0.92 -5.25
N SER A 48 -6.08 1.38 -5.91
CA SER A 48 -6.11 1.54 -7.36
C SER A 48 -6.63 2.93 -7.76
N PRO A 49 -6.10 3.54 -8.84
CA PRO A 49 -6.62 4.80 -9.35
C PRO A 49 -8.09 4.67 -9.75
N ARG A 50 -8.92 5.63 -9.37
CA ARG A 50 -10.28 5.72 -9.90
C ARG A 50 -10.22 6.40 -11.25
N LEU A 51 -10.82 5.80 -12.27
CA LEU A 51 -10.90 6.37 -13.60
C LEU A 51 -12.26 7.02 -13.85
N LYS A 52 -12.27 8.16 -14.53
CA LYS A 52 -13.45 8.81 -15.11
C LYS A 52 -13.94 8.02 -16.32
N ARG A 53 -15.10 8.41 -16.88
CA ARG A 53 -15.69 7.73 -18.06
C ARG A 53 -14.81 7.80 -19.31
N ASP A 54 -13.96 8.82 -19.40
CA ASP A 54 -12.98 9.02 -20.46
C ASP A 54 -11.71 8.16 -20.30
N GLY A 55 -11.61 7.40 -19.20
CA GLY A 55 -10.46 6.56 -18.89
C GLY A 55 -9.31 7.31 -18.21
N LEU A 56 -9.46 8.61 -17.92
CA LEU A 56 -8.45 9.39 -17.21
C LEU A 56 -8.59 9.23 -15.69
N PRO A 57 -7.50 9.39 -14.90
CA PRO A 57 -7.59 9.46 -13.45
C PRO A 57 -8.60 10.52 -12.99
N ASP A 58 -9.35 10.20 -11.94
CA ASP A 58 -10.30 11.12 -11.31
C ASP A 58 -9.56 12.11 -10.40
N CYS A 59 -8.79 13.00 -11.01
CA CYS A 59 -8.01 14.07 -10.38
C CYS A 59 -8.43 15.45 -10.89
N PRO A 60 -8.22 16.52 -10.10
CA PRO A 60 -8.47 17.90 -10.54
C PRO A 60 -7.58 18.30 -11.74
N ASP A 61 -6.33 17.85 -11.78
CA ASP A 61 -5.35 18.19 -12.83
C ASP A 61 -5.07 17.05 -13.82
N ALA A 62 -6.01 16.10 -13.97
CA ALA A 62 -5.87 15.02 -14.96
C ALA A 62 -5.88 15.60 -16.38
N THR A 63 -4.71 15.98 -16.87
CA THR A 63 -4.49 16.38 -18.26
C THR A 63 -4.82 15.17 -19.14
N PRO A 64 -5.54 15.35 -20.27
CA PRO A 64 -5.87 14.25 -21.17
C PRO A 64 -4.60 13.61 -21.74
N GLY A 65 -4.08 12.59 -21.06
CA GLY A 65 -3.13 11.64 -21.60
C GLY A 65 -3.87 10.61 -22.47
N PRO A 66 -3.18 9.93 -23.39
CA PRO A 66 -3.80 8.90 -24.22
C PRO A 66 -4.53 7.85 -23.36
N PRO A 67 -5.66 7.31 -23.83
CA PRO A 67 -6.52 6.44 -23.06
C PRO A 67 -5.72 5.26 -22.51
N LEU A 68 -5.81 5.06 -21.19
CA LEU A 68 -5.18 3.96 -20.46
C LEU A 68 -5.81 2.63 -20.89
N THR A 69 -5.42 2.12 -22.06
CA THR A 69 -5.59 0.72 -22.42
C THR A 69 -4.63 -0.09 -21.55
N SER A 70 -5.09 -0.51 -20.37
CA SER A 70 -4.60 -1.68 -19.63
C SER A 70 -3.09 -1.78 -19.37
N ALA A 71 -2.38 -0.67 -19.29
CA ALA A 71 -1.04 -0.63 -18.75
C ALA A 71 -0.90 0.70 -18.00
N PRO A 72 -0.47 0.70 -16.73
CA PRO A 72 0.06 1.94 -16.15
C PRO A 72 1.13 2.44 -17.13
N ILE A 73 1.12 3.74 -17.44
CA ILE A 73 2.19 4.38 -18.23
C ILE A 73 3.45 4.35 -17.35
N ILE A 74 4.02 3.17 -17.23
CA ILE A 74 5.35 2.95 -16.66
C ILE A 74 6.27 3.51 -17.72
N SER A 75 6.95 4.61 -17.39
CA SER A 75 7.96 5.15 -18.30
C SER A 75 8.97 4.05 -18.64
N ASP A 76 9.51 4.04 -19.86
CA ASP A 76 10.56 3.07 -20.22
C ASP A 76 11.76 3.11 -19.26
N ASN A 77 11.96 4.25 -18.58
CA ASN A 77 12.94 4.36 -17.50
C ASN A 77 12.53 3.54 -16.26
N ALA A 78 11.28 3.66 -15.81
CA ALA A 78 10.77 2.87 -14.69
C ALA A 78 10.78 1.36 -14.98
N VAL A 79 10.52 0.93 -16.23
CA VAL A 79 10.70 -0.48 -16.64
C VAL A 79 12.15 -0.93 -16.46
N ARG A 80 13.11 -0.13 -16.95
CA ARG A 80 14.55 -0.43 -16.83
C ARG A 80 15.03 -0.45 -15.38
N GLU A 81 14.53 0.46 -14.54
CA GLU A 81 14.86 0.50 -13.12
C GLU A 81 14.29 -0.72 -12.37
N MET A 82 13.04 -1.10 -12.67
CA MET A 82 12.45 -2.32 -12.11
C MET A 82 13.21 -3.58 -12.50
N GLN A 83 13.63 -3.70 -13.77
CA GLN A 83 14.45 -4.83 -14.23
C GLN A 83 15.76 -4.94 -13.43
N ARG A 84 16.48 -3.82 -13.25
CA ARG A 84 17.72 -3.78 -12.45
C ARG A 84 17.48 -4.12 -10.96
N GLY A 85 16.36 -3.66 -10.40
CA GLY A 85 15.96 -3.98 -9.03
C GLY A 85 15.69 -5.47 -8.85
N LEU A 86 14.97 -6.08 -9.79
CA LEU A 86 14.68 -7.53 -9.78
C LEU A 86 15.94 -8.39 -9.93
N ASP A 87 16.88 -7.99 -10.80
CA ASP A 87 18.17 -8.68 -10.94
C ASP A 87 19.01 -8.62 -9.66
N THR A 88 18.95 -7.48 -8.97
CA THR A 88 19.65 -7.30 -7.68
C THR A 88 19.02 -8.19 -6.61
N LEU A 89 17.68 -8.20 -6.53
CA LEU A 89 16.94 -9.06 -5.60
C LEU A 89 17.26 -10.54 -5.83
N ARG A 90 17.28 -10.96 -7.11
CA ARG A 90 17.59 -12.33 -7.50
C ARG A 90 18.95 -12.78 -6.95
N ARG A 91 19.99 -11.94 -7.11
CA ARG A 91 21.33 -12.25 -6.61
C ARG A 91 21.37 -12.38 -5.09
N GLU A 92 20.63 -11.57 -4.37
CA GLU A 92 20.55 -11.69 -2.91
C GLU A 92 19.80 -12.96 -2.47
N VAL A 93 18.75 -13.35 -3.19
CA VAL A 93 18.05 -14.62 -2.95
C VAL A 93 18.98 -15.82 -3.20
N GLU A 94 19.75 -15.80 -4.29
CA GLU A 94 20.74 -16.85 -4.60
C GLU A 94 21.82 -16.93 -3.49
N ARG A 95 22.35 -15.80 -3.03
CA ARG A 95 23.31 -15.75 -1.91
C ARG A 95 22.72 -16.26 -0.60
N LEU A 96 21.46 -15.94 -0.33
CA LEU A 96 20.77 -16.44 0.87
C LEU A 96 20.55 -17.95 0.79
N GLY A 97 20.18 -18.46 -0.38
CA GLY A 97 20.05 -19.89 -0.64
C GLY A 97 21.36 -20.66 -0.42
N ASP A 98 22.47 -20.13 -0.92
CA ASP A 98 23.80 -20.72 -0.70
C ASP A 98 24.23 -20.73 0.78
N ARG A 99 23.84 -19.70 1.54
CA ARG A 99 24.10 -19.65 2.99
C ARG A 99 23.27 -20.67 3.77
N LEU A 100 22.01 -20.87 3.38
CA LEU A 100 21.11 -21.81 4.05
C LEU A 100 21.41 -23.28 3.69
N ARG A 101 22.12 -23.52 2.59
CA ARG A 101 22.52 -24.85 2.13
C ARG A 101 23.87 -25.32 2.70
N ARG A 102 24.63 -24.43 3.34
CA ARG A 102 25.82 -24.74 4.15
C ARG A 102 25.41 -25.00 5.59
#